data_AF-A0AAV7IE81-F1
#
_entry.id   AF-A0AAV7IE81-F1
#
_cell.length_a   1.000
_cell.length_b   1.000
_cell.length_c   1.000
_cell.angle_alpha   90.00
_cell.angle_beta   90.00
_cell.angle_gamma   90.00
#
_symmetry.space_group_name_H-M   'P 1'
#
loop_
_entity.id
_entity.type
_entity.pdbx_description
1 polymer ?
#
loop_
_entity_poly.entity_id
_entity_poly.type
_entity_poly.pdbx_seq_one_letter_code
_entity_poly.pdbx_strand_id
1 'polypeptide(L)'
;MRHRDPRLFYMTMEVTVRRANVRTILPLDEDARPAVLQSCHPRGDSRFSLQTRRGGLVKIYDSALMSGSKYKSLLISERTTVDELIQMLLNCYNSAEPVEQFSLYEVCEGEEYQRKLHPDDSPLKVTQKWTSIDRHLRIRRNPDYDPHRRKSMWASDSTISAALSRLHLQNKIHLSQQNLSSEKSKTHDHLNDISIKVTVLQVRARNVEETN
;
A
#
# COMPACT_ATOMS: atom_id res chain seq x y z
N MET A 1 17.52 -9.19 -16.36
CA MET A 1 16.39 -8.27 -16.61
C MET A 1 16.15 -7.26 -15.46
N ARG A 2 17.17 -6.85 -14.68
CA ARG A 2 16.98 -6.11 -13.41
C ARG A 2 16.40 -4.69 -13.51
N HIS A 3 16.33 -4.14 -14.72
CA HIS A 3 15.88 -2.78 -15.02
C HIS A 3 14.57 -2.73 -15.82
N ARG A 4 13.94 -3.89 -16.08
CA ARG A 4 12.62 -3.95 -16.70
C ARG A 4 11.56 -4.07 -15.62
N ASP A 5 10.45 -3.38 -15.81
CA ASP A 5 9.31 -3.52 -14.92
C ASP A 5 8.67 -4.92 -15.11
N PRO A 6 8.65 -5.77 -14.08
CA PRO A 6 8.00 -7.07 -14.16
C PRO A 6 6.48 -6.95 -14.36
N ARG A 7 5.83 -5.88 -13.90
CA ARG A 7 4.38 -5.67 -14.05
C ARG A 7 3.95 -5.28 -15.46
N LEU A 8 4.91 -5.09 -16.37
CA LEU A 8 4.61 -4.95 -17.80
C LEU A 8 4.23 -6.26 -18.45
N PHE A 9 4.50 -7.40 -17.83
CA PHE A 9 4.28 -8.69 -18.47
C PHE A 9 3.34 -9.56 -17.63
N TYR A 10 2.65 -10.47 -18.30
CA TYR A 10 1.87 -11.53 -17.65
C TYR A 10 1.81 -12.73 -18.58
N MET A 11 1.63 -13.91 -18.02
CA MET A 11 1.55 -15.11 -18.83
C MET A 11 0.10 -15.50 -19.10
N THR A 12 -0.15 -16.05 -20.28
CA THR A 12 -1.43 -16.67 -20.63
C THR A 12 -1.22 -18.11 -21.07
N MET A 13 -2.27 -18.92 -20.93
CA MET A 13 -2.36 -20.28 -21.43
C MET A 13 -3.54 -20.38 -22.39
N GLU A 14 -3.29 -20.81 -23.62
CA GLU A 14 -4.32 -21.24 -24.56
C GLU A 14 -4.67 -22.70 -24.26
N VAL A 15 -5.96 -22.97 -24.06
CA VAL A 15 -6.51 -24.31 -23.84
C VAL A 15 -7.54 -24.60 -24.94
N THR A 16 -7.44 -25.78 -25.56
CA THR A 16 -8.39 -26.23 -26.59
C THR A 16 -9.32 -27.29 -26.04
N VAL A 17 -10.64 -27.05 -26.09
CA VAL A 17 -11.65 -28.04 -25.73
C VAL A 17 -12.05 -28.82 -26.97
N ARG A 18 -11.45 -30.01 -27.16
CA ARG A 18 -11.59 -30.84 -28.37
C ARG A 18 -13.04 -31.10 -28.79
N ARG A 19 -13.93 -31.39 -27.85
CA ARG A 19 -15.34 -31.72 -28.15
C ARG A 19 -16.16 -30.56 -28.68
N ALA A 20 -15.78 -29.32 -28.34
CA ALA A 20 -16.51 -28.12 -28.75
C ALA A 20 -15.76 -27.31 -29.83
N ASN A 21 -14.52 -27.70 -30.17
CA ASN A 21 -13.60 -26.92 -31.00
C ASN A 21 -13.45 -25.46 -30.52
N VAL A 22 -13.57 -25.24 -29.21
CA VAL A 22 -13.43 -23.92 -28.59
C VAL A 22 -12.01 -23.76 -28.09
N ARG A 23 -11.41 -22.60 -28.39
CA ARG A 23 -10.12 -22.17 -27.86
C ARG A 23 -10.32 -21.04 -26.86
N THR A 24 -9.69 -21.14 -25.71
CA THR A 24 -9.80 -20.14 -24.65
C THR A 24 -8.41 -19.73 -24.19
N ILE A 25 -8.19 -18.42 -24.04
CA ILE A 25 -6.96 -17.85 -23.50
C ILE A 25 -7.22 -17.47 -22.05
N LEU A 26 -6.47 -18.09 -21.13
CA LEU A 26 -6.57 -17.88 -19.70
C LEU A 26 -5.34 -17.11 -19.21
N PRO A 27 -5.50 -15.91 -18.62
CA PRO A 27 -4.44 -15.27 -17.84
C PRO A 27 -4.03 -16.19 -16.69
N LEU A 28 -2.73 -16.32 -16.50
CA LEU A 28 -2.16 -17.06 -15.39
C LEU A 28 -1.79 -16.10 -14.26
N ASP A 29 -2.07 -16.52 -13.04
CA ASP A 29 -1.58 -15.86 -11.84
C ASP A 29 -0.06 -16.00 -11.72
N GLU A 30 0.55 -15.14 -10.91
CA GLU A 30 2.01 -15.11 -10.73
C GLU A 30 2.56 -16.43 -10.13
N ASP A 31 1.72 -17.21 -9.45
CA ASP A 31 2.03 -18.49 -8.83
C ASP A 31 1.50 -19.71 -9.62
N ALA A 32 1.03 -19.53 -10.86
CA ALA A 32 0.33 -20.54 -11.66
C ALA A 32 1.14 -21.80 -12.04
N ARG A 33 2.42 -21.93 -11.62
CA ARG A 33 3.31 -23.09 -11.85
C ARG A 33 3.13 -23.73 -13.24
N PRO A 34 3.58 -23.05 -14.32
CA PRO A 34 3.27 -23.40 -15.70
C PRO A 34 3.68 -24.83 -16.11
N ALA A 35 4.80 -25.31 -15.57
CA ALA A 35 5.29 -26.66 -15.81
C ALA A 35 4.31 -27.74 -15.30
N VAL A 36 3.65 -27.49 -14.16
CA VAL A 36 2.63 -28.40 -13.59
C VAL A 36 1.35 -28.35 -14.43
N LEU A 37 0.93 -27.15 -14.85
CA LEU A 37 -0.23 -27.01 -15.73
C LEU A 37 -0.04 -27.75 -17.06
N GLN A 38 1.18 -27.69 -17.61
CA GLN A 38 1.53 -28.40 -18.83
C GLN A 38 1.49 -29.93 -18.63
N SER A 39 1.92 -30.46 -17.48
CA SER A 39 1.90 -31.91 -17.22
C SER A 39 0.48 -32.48 -17.07
N CYS A 40 -0.48 -31.64 -16.67
CA CYS A 40 -1.87 -32.04 -16.51
C CYS A 40 -2.67 -32.05 -17.83
N HIS A 41 -2.11 -31.54 -18.93
CA HIS A 41 -2.79 -31.46 -20.23
C HIS A 41 -2.23 -32.46 -21.25
N PRO A 42 -3.06 -32.95 -22.20
CA PRO A 42 -2.57 -33.74 -23.32
C PRO A 42 -1.43 -33.01 -24.05
N ARG A 43 -0.37 -33.76 -24.40
CA ARG A 43 0.79 -33.20 -25.11
C ARG A 43 0.34 -32.51 -26.41
N GLY A 44 0.66 -31.22 -26.54
CA GLY A 44 0.39 -30.41 -27.73
C GLY A 44 -0.84 -29.49 -27.64
N ASP A 45 -1.66 -29.60 -26.58
CA ASP A 45 -2.93 -28.86 -26.49
C ASP A 45 -2.86 -27.59 -25.61
N SER A 46 -1.72 -27.36 -24.93
CA SER A 46 -1.49 -26.19 -24.07
C SER A 46 -0.37 -25.32 -24.62
N ARG A 47 -0.69 -24.08 -24.98
CA ARG A 47 0.30 -23.08 -25.43
C ARG A 47 0.40 -21.95 -24.41
N PHE A 48 1.61 -21.74 -23.89
CA PHE A 48 1.90 -20.61 -23.02
C PHE A 48 2.45 -19.44 -23.82
N SER A 49 1.99 -18.23 -23.52
CA SER A 49 2.45 -17.01 -24.18
C SER A 49 2.66 -15.89 -23.16
N LEU A 50 3.78 -15.17 -23.28
CA LEU A 50 4.00 -13.95 -22.51
C LEU A 50 3.32 -12.78 -23.21
N GLN A 51 2.48 -12.06 -22.48
CA GLN A 51 1.71 -10.91 -22.93
C GLN A 51 2.20 -9.64 -22.23
N THR A 52 1.93 -8.48 -22.84
CA THR A 52 2.30 -7.17 -22.29
C THR A 52 1.05 -6.48 -21.73
N ARG A 53 1.14 -5.93 -20.52
CA ARG A 53 0.13 -5.08 -19.89
C ARG A 53 0.26 -3.63 -20.39
N ARG A 54 -0.77 -2.83 -20.16
CA ARG A 54 -0.73 -1.39 -20.43
C ARG A 54 0.39 -0.73 -19.62
N GLY A 55 1.13 0.15 -20.28
CA GLY A 55 2.25 0.87 -19.69
C GLY A 55 2.59 2.11 -20.51
N GLY A 56 3.61 2.83 -20.06
CA GLY A 56 4.03 4.09 -20.66
C GLY A 56 5.42 4.48 -20.19
N LEU A 57 6.04 5.39 -20.95
CA LEU A 57 7.36 5.92 -20.64
C LEU A 57 7.22 7.08 -19.63
N VAL A 58 7.89 6.98 -18.50
CA VAL A 58 8.03 8.08 -17.54
C VAL A 58 9.45 8.61 -17.55
N LYS A 59 9.60 9.93 -17.39
CA LYS A 59 10.89 10.62 -17.26
C LYS A 59 11.07 11.07 -15.82
N ILE A 60 12.21 10.72 -15.22
CA ILE A 60 12.54 11.04 -13.84
C ILE A 60 13.86 11.80 -13.83
N TYR A 61 13.85 13.01 -13.30
CA TYR A 61 15.06 13.77 -13.01
C TYR A 61 15.76 13.14 -11.80
N ASP A 62 16.97 12.65 -12.02
CA ASP A 62 17.66 11.69 -11.16
C ASP A 62 19.03 12.16 -10.67
N SER A 63 19.24 13.48 -10.67
CA SER A 63 20.48 14.11 -10.17
C SER A 63 20.81 13.76 -8.72
N ALA A 64 19.83 13.34 -7.91
CA ALA A 64 20.04 12.84 -6.55
C ALA A 64 20.70 11.44 -6.48
N LEU A 65 20.68 10.69 -7.58
CA LEU A 65 21.33 9.38 -7.74
C LEU A 65 22.62 9.48 -8.54
N MET A 66 22.62 10.26 -9.62
CA MET A 66 23.78 10.44 -10.50
C MET A 66 23.98 11.92 -10.82
N SER A 67 24.98 12.53 -10.18
CA SER A 67 25.37 13.91 -10.42
C SER A 67 25.65 14.15 -11.91
N GLY A 68 25.07 15.20 -12.48
CA GLY A 68 25.20 15.53 -13.90
C GLY A 68 24.26 14.78 -14.84
N SER A 69 23.52 13.77 -14.36
CA SER A 69 22.43 13.18 -15.14
C SER A 69 21.26 14.18 -15.25
N LYS A 70 20.68 14.28 -16.44
CA LYS A 70 19.50 15.13 -16.69
C LYS A 70 18.23 14.40 -16.26
N TYR A 71 17.96 13.24 -16.85
CA TYR A 71 16.85 12.38 -16.50
C TYR A 71 17.09 10.93 -16.93
N LYS A 72 16.45 10.00 -16.24
CA LYS A 72 16.27 8.61 -16.70
C LYS A 72 14.85 8.43 -17.23
N SER A 73 14.72 7.75 -18.37
CA SER A 73 13.42 7.30 -18.88
C SER A 73 13.23 5.81 -18.58
N LEU A 74 12.09 5.45 -18.01
CA LEU A 74 11.73 4.06 -17.73
C LEU A 74 10.35 3.74 -18.33
N LEU A 75 10.26 2.62 -19.04
CA LEU A 75 8.98 2.07 -19.48
C LEU A 75 8.40 1.27 -18.31
N ILE A 76 7.22 1.68 -17.84
CA ILE A 76 6.57 1.09 -16.67
C ILE A 76 5.10 0.77 -16.93
N SER A 77 4.57 -0.18 -16.19
CA SER A 77 3.15 -0.56 -16.16
C SER A 77 2.33 0.50 -15.47
N GLU A 78 1.05 0.60 -15.84
CA GLU A 78 0.06 1.44 -15.13
C GLU A 78 -0.12 1.03 -13.65
N ARG A 79 0.32 -0.17 -13.28
CA ARG A 79 0.24 -0.72 -11.92
C ARG A 79 1.52 -0.57 -11.10
N THR A 80 2.58 -0.01 -11.68
CA THR A 80 3.85 0.23 -10.98
C THR A 80 3.64 1.32 -9.94
N THR A 81 4.10 1.08 -8.71
CA THR A 81 4.06 2.07 -7.63
C THR A 81 5.29 2.97 -7.63
N VAL A 82 5.29 4.03 -6.82
CA VAL A 82 6.44 4.91 -6.62
C VAL A 82 7.63 4.13 -6.07
N ASP A 83 7.43 3.31 -5.04
CA ASP A 83 8.52 2.53 -4.43
C ASP A 83 9.17 1.57 -5.44
N GLU A 84 8.36 0.94 -6.28
CA GLU A 84 8.84 0.04 -7.32
C GLU A 84 9.62 0.79 -8.39
N LEU A 85 9.15 1.99 -8.79
CA LEU A 85 9.88 2.85 -9.70
C LEU A 85 11.23 3.28 -9.12
N ILE A 86 11.28 3.65 -7.84
CA ILE A 86 12.52 3.99 -7.14
C ILE A 86 13.46 2.78 -7.10
N GLN A 87 12.95 1.60 -6.74
CA GLN A 87 13.75 0.37 -6.75
C GLN A 87 14.32 0.08 -8.14
N MET A 88 13.53 0.28 -9.20
CA MET A 88 14.02 0.13 -10.58
C MET A 88 15.12 1.15 -10.92
N LEU A 89 14.99 2.41 -10.50
CA LEU A 89 16.02 3.43 -10.69
C LEU A 89 17.31 3.05 -9.96
N LEU A 90 17.23 2.60 -8.71
CA LEU A 90 18.38 2.14 -7.94
C LEU A 90 19.06 0.95 -8.61
N ASN A 91 18.28 0.00 -9.14
CA ASN A 91 18.81 -1.12 -9.92
C ASN A 91 19.53 -0.67 -11.20
N CYS A 92 19.06 0.39 -11.88
CA CYS A 92 19.76 0.96 -13.04
C CYS A 92 21.15 1.48 -12.70
N TYR A 93 21.33 1.97 -11.47
CA TYR A 93 22.61 2.48 -10.96
C TYR A 93 23.38 1.46 -10.12
N ASN A 94 22.88 0.22 -10.06
CA ASN A 94 23.46 -0.85 -9.26
C ASN A 94 23.65 -0.45 -7.77
N SER A 95 22.77 0.42 -7.27
CA SER A 95 22.74 0.87 -5.88
C SER A 95 22.00 -0.13 -5.00
N ALA A 96 22.56 -0.41 -3.82
CA ALA A 96 21.97 -1.24 -2.78
C ALA A 96 21.29 -0.41 -1.67
N GLU A 97 21.18 0.90 -1.86
CA GLU A 97 20.49 1.78 -0.91
C GLU A 97 19.02 1.40 -0.79
N PRO A 98 18.42 1.51 0.42
CA PRO A 98 17.01 1.23 0.63
C PRO A 98 16.12 2.27 -0.06
N VAL A 99 14.97 1.82 -0.59
CA VAL A 99 13.99 2.68 -1.29
C VAL A 99 13.55 3.86 -0.41
N GLU A 100 13.41 3.64 0.89
CA GLU A 100 12.91 4.64 1.84
C GLU A 100 13.91 5.78 2.12
N GLN A 101 15.16 5.67 1.66
CA GLN A 101 16.08 6.81 1.60
C GLN A 101 15.70 7.83 0.53
N PHE A 102 14.73 7.51 -0.30
CA PHE A 102 14.32 8.37 -1.40
C PHE A 102 12.83 8.68 -1.32
N SER A 103 12.45 9.78 -1.96
CA SER A 103 11.07 10.12 -2.23
C SER A 103 10.95 10.63 -3.66
N LEU A 104 9.82 10.35 -4.29
CA LEU A 104 9.49 10.91 -5.59
C LEU A 104 8.61 12.14 -5.42
N TYR A 105 8.92 13.20 -6.17
CA TYR A 105 8.15 14.43 -6.20
C TYR A 105 7.64 14.67 -7.61
N GLU A 106 6.41 15.17 -7.72
CA GLU A 106 6.01 15.97 -8.88
C GLU A 106 6.37 17.43 -8.61
N VAL A 107 6.95 18.09 -9.61
CA VAL A 107 7.45 19.46 -9.51
C VAL A 107 6.99 20.24 -10.74
N CYS A 108 6.61 21.50 -10.55
CA CYS A 108 6.35 22.48 -11.61
C CYS A 108 7.16 23.74 -11.28
N GLU A 109 8.22 24.02 -12.03
CA GLU A 109 9.11 25.16 -11.73
C GLU A 109 8.40 26.51 -11.96
N GLY A 110 7.54 26.61 -12.98
CA GLY A 110 6.80 27.84 -13.28
C GLY A 110 5.72 28.21 -12.25
N GLU A 111 5.24 27.25 -11.46
CA GLU A 111 4.19 27.47 -10.44
C GLU A 111 4.75 27.41 -9.00
N GLU A 112 6.08 27.31 -8.82
CA GLU A 112 6.75 27.00 -7.54
C GLU A 112 6.13 25.80 -6.81
N TYR A 113 5.52 24.89 -7.56
CA TYR A 113 4.75 23.79 -7.03
C TYR A 113 5.62 22.55 -6.86
N GLN A 114 5.52 21.92 -5.69
CA GLN A 114 6.10 20.61 -5.43
C GLN A 114 5.20 19.79 -4.52
N ARG A 115 5.02 18.52 -4.86
CA ARG A 115 4.27 17.57 -4.04
C ARG A 115 5.01 16.24 -3.97
N LYS A 116 5.23 15.75 -2.74
CA LYS A 116 5.73 14.40 -2.51
C LYS A 116 4.63 13.39 -2.85
N LEU A 117 4.96 12.39 -3.65
CA LEU A 117 4.06 11.30 -3.99
C LEU A 117 4.07 10.24 -2.88
N HIS A 118 2.93 9.56 -2.69
CA HIS A 118 2.84 8.44 -1.76
C HIS A 118 3.59 7.22 -2.34
N PRO A 119 4.24 6.38 -1.51
CA PRO A 119 4.85 5.12 -1.95
C PRO A 119 3.98 4.24 -2.86
N ASP A 120 2.68 4.21 -2.57
CA ASP A 120 1.67 3.41 -3.30
C ASP A 120 1.05 4.13 -4.51
N ASP A 121 1.39 5.41 -4.75
CA ASP A 121 0.89 6.13 -5.93
C ASP A 121 1.42 5.47 -7.21
N SER A 122 0.65 5.54 -8.30
CA SER A 122 1.10 5.11 -9.63
C SER A 122 1.72 6.29 -10.39
N PRO A 123 3.05 6.31 -10.63
CA PRO A 123 3.72 7.44 -11.26
C PRO A 123 3.18 7.72 -12.66
N LEU A 124 2.88 6.67 -13.44
CA LEU A 124 2.33 6.82 -14.79
C LEU A 124 0.94 7.47 -14.77
N LYS A 125 0.07 7.07 -13.83
CA LYS A 125 -1.25 7.70 -13.67
C LYS A 125 -1.12 9.15 -13.19
N VAL A 126 -0.12 9.45 -12.37
CA VAL A 126 0.18 10.83 -11.95
C VAL A 126 0.55 11.67 -13.16
N THR A 127 1.50 11.21 -13.99
CA THR A 127 1.96 11.97 -15.16
C THR A 127 0.86 12.15 -16.21
N GLN A 128 -0.04 11.17 -16.37
CA GLN A 128 -1.17 11.26 -17.31
C GLN A 128 -2.22 12.31 -16.91
N LYS A 129 -2.24 12.74 -15.65
CA LYS A 129 -3.18 13.76 -15.15
C LYS A 129 -2.62 15.19 -15.24
N TRP A 130 -1.37 15.35 -15.68
CA TRP A 130 -0.78 16.69 -15.78
C TRP A 130 -1.45 17.50 -16.88
N THR A 131 -1.82 18.73 -16.54
CA THR A 131 -2.34 19.73 -17.47
C THR A 131 -1.26 20.70 -17.95
N SER A 132 -0.20 20.88 -17.17
CA SER A 132 0.95 21.72 -17.51
C SER A 132 2.10 20.88 -18.06
N ILE A 133 2.74 21.39 -19.11
CA ILE A 133 3.89 20.75 -19.78
C ILE A 133 5.18 20.81 -18.96
N ASP A 134 5.25 21.74 -18.00
CA ASP A 134 6.46 21.97 -17.19
C ASP A 134 6.53 21.05 -15.96
N ARG A 135 5.48 20.25 -15.75
CA ARG A 135 5.45 19.25 -14.69
C ARG A 135 6.40 18.11 -15.02
N HIS A 136 7.16 17.69 -14.01
CA HIS A 136 8.07 16.57 -14.13
C HIS A 136 8.24 15.82 -12.81
N LEU A 137 8.69 14.57 -12.91
CA LEU A 137 9.04 13.76 -11.74
C LEU A 137 10.50 14.00 -11.37
N ARG A 138 10.78 14.16 -10.08
CA ARG A 138 12.14 14.33 -9.53
C ARG A 138 12.32 13.46 -8.30
N ILE A 139 13.37 12.64 -8.29
CA ILE A 139 13.75 11.88 -7.10
C ILE A 139 14.60 12.75 -6.17
N ARG A 140 14.40 12.61 -4.86
CA ARG A 140 15.20 13.31 -3.83
C ARG A 140 15.58 12.34 -2.72
N ARG A 141 16.72 12.61 -2.07
CA ARG A 141 17.14 11.91 -0.85
C ARG A 141 16.32 12.42 0.35
N ASN A 142 15.99 11.52 1.27
CA ASN A 142 15.34 11.81 2.53
C ASN A 142 16.43 12.00 3.60
N PRO A 143 16.74 13.23 4.03
CA PRO A 143 17.83 13.48 4.99
C PRO A 143 17.55 12.86 6.36
N ASP A 144 16.27 12.77 6.74
CA ASP A 144 15.83 12.23 8.03
C ASP A 144 15.65 10.71 8.02
N TYR A 145 16.14 10.01 6.98
CA TYR A 145 16.08 8.56 6.95
C TYR A 145 16.96 7.96 8.05
N ASP A 146 16.32 7.42 9.09
CA ASP A 146 16.98 6.64 10.12
C ASP A 146 16.66 5.13 9.94
N PRO A 147 17.67 4.30 9.59
CA PRO A 147 17.52 2.85 9.53
C PRO A 147 17.06 2.23 10.86
N HIS A 148 17.39 2.84 11.99
CA HIS A 148 17.14 2.31 13.34
C HIS A 148 15.72 2.60 13.83
N ARG A 149 15.09 3.67 13.34
CA ARG A 149 13.70 4.01 13.67
C ARG A 149 12.72 2.88 13.37
N ARG A 150 12.99 2.05 12.33
CA ARG A 150 12.18 0.86 12.01
C ARG A 150 12.35 -0.30 13.00
N LYS A 151 13.51 -0.44 13.65
CA LYS A 151 13.71 -1.48 14.68
C LYS A 151 13.01 -1.15 16.00
N SER A 152 12.73 0.13 16.25
CA SER A 152 12.14 0.64 17.50
C SER A 152 10.60 0.54 17.58
N MET A 153 9.91 0.04 16.55
CA MET A 153 8.44 -0.09 16.57
C MET A 153 7.95 -1.33 17.32
N TRP A 154 8.81 -2.31 17.57
CA TRP A 154 8.54 -3.26 18.64
C TRP A 154 8.96 -2.54 19.90
N ALA A 155 7.98 -1.95 20.58
CA ALA A 155 8.17 -1.47 21.93
C ALA A 155 8.97 -2.54 22.68
N SER A 156 10.22 -2.24 23.04
CA SER A 156 10.98 -3.11 23.94
C SER A 156 10.12 -3.35 25.17
N ASP A 157 10.19 -4.52 25.81
CA ASP A 157 9.37 -4.84 26.99
C ASP A 157 9.38 -3.71 28.03
N SER A 158 10.48 -2.96 28.09
CA SER A 158 10.62 -1.73 28.89
C SER A 158 9.63 -0.62 28.52
N THR A 159 9.45 -0.31 27.23
CA THR A 159 8.47 0.70 26.77
C THR A 159 7.02 0.26 26.94
N ILE A 160 6.71 -1.03 26.76
CA ILE A 160 5.38 -1.59 27.05
C ILE A 160 5.10 -1.52 28.55
N SER A 161 6.05 -1.95 29.38
CA SER A 161 5.94 -1.91 30.85
C SER A 161 5.77 -0.48 31.37
N ALA A 162 6.50 0.49 30.81
CA ALA A 162 6.35 1.90 31.15
C ALA A 162 4.98 2.46 30.74
N ALA A 163 4.44 2.08 29.58
CA ALA A 163 3.10 2.48 29.13
C ALA A 163 2.01 1.87 30.03
N LEU A 164 2.10 0.58 30.34
CA LEU A 164 1.20 -0.11 31.26
C LEU A 164 1.25 0.48 32.66
N SER A 165 2.44 0.84 33.15
CA SER A 165 2.61 1.50 34.45
C SER A 165 1.95 2.88 34.50
N ARG A 166 2.04 3.67 33.42
CA ARG A 166 1.36 4.97 33.32
C ARG A 166 -0.17 4.83 33.29
N LEU A 167 -0.68 3.86 32.54
CA LEU A 167 -2.12 3.56 32.52
C LEU A 167 -2.62 3.10 33.90
N HIS A 168 -1.84 2.27 34.59
CA HIS A 168 -2.20 1.81 35.93
C HIS A 168 -2.18 2.96 36.96
N LEU A 169 -1.26 3.93 36.81
CA LEU A 169 -1.23 5.13 37.64
C LEU A 169 -2.42 6.06 37.36
N GLN A 170 -2.80 6.23 36.08
CA GLN A 170 -4.00 7.00 35.72
C GLN A 170 -5.28 6.38 36.29
N ASN A 171 -5.40 5.05 36.26
CA ASN A 171 -6.53 4.36 36.88
C ASN A 171 -6.55 4.54 38.41
N LYS A 172 -5.39 4.51 39.07
CA LYS A 172 -5.31 4.81 40.52
C LYS A 172 -5.70 6.25 40.84
N ILE A 173 -5.29 7.22 40.02
CA ILE A 173 -5.68 8.63 40.20
C ILE A 173 -7.18 8.79 40.00
N HIS A 174 -7.77 8.14 38.99
CA HIS A 174 -9.21 8.18 38.75
C HIS A 174 -10.02 7.54 39.89
N LEU A 175 -9.56 6.40 40.41
CA LEU A 175 -10.21 5.73 41.55
C LEU A 175 -10.06 6.53 42.87
N SER A 176 -8.95 7.25 43.03
CA SER A 176 -8.77 8.14 44.19
C SER A 176 -9.66 9.39 44.14
N GLN A 177 -9.99 9.91 42.95
CA GLN A 177 -10.94 11.00 42.78
C GLN A 177 -12.40 10.58 43.03
N GLN A 178 -12.76 9.33 42.73
CA GLN A 178 -14.09 8.81 43.05
C GLN A 178 -14.28 8.57 44.56
N ASN A 179 -13.21 8.22 45.30
CA ASN A 179 -13.29 8.05 46.76
C ASN A 179 -13.33 9.37 47.55
N LEU A 180 -12.87 10.50 46.99
CA LEU A 180 -13.03 11.82 47.63
C LEU A 180 -14.37 12.50 47.35
N SER A 181 -15.21 11.96 46.46
CA SER A 181 -16.53 12.54 46.15
C SER A 181 -17.72 11.81 46.80
N SER A 182 -17.47 10.78 47.61
CA SER A 182 -18.51 9.98 48.28
C SER A 182 -18.79 10.38 49.76
N GLU A 183 -18.60 11.65 50.13
CA GLU A 183 -18.93 12.14 51.49
C GLU A 183 -19.83 13.40 51.52
N LYS A 184 -20.61 13.65 50.46
CA LYS A 184 -21.80 14.53 50.55
C LYS A 184 -23.01 13.87 49.92
N SER A 185 -23.67 13.10 50.76
CA SER A 185 -25.02 12.60 50.61
C SER A 185 -26.04 13.72 50.40
N LYS A 186 -27.05 13.40 49.57
CA LYS A 186 -28.45 13.87 49.60
C LYS A 186 -28.72 15.25 49.00
N THR A 187 -29.16 15.26 47.74
CA THR A 187 -30.55 15.58 47.33
C THR A 187 -30.69 15.46 45.81
N HIS A 188 -31.85 14.97 45.35
CA HIS A 188 -32.34 14.94 43.97
C HIS A 188 -31.91 13.78 43.04
N ASP A 189 -32.42 12.58 43.36
CA ASP A 189 -32.86 11.63 42.35
C ASP A 189 -34.31 11.95 41.96
N HIS A 190 -34.53 12.41 40.73
CA HIS A 190 -35.63 11.98 39.86
C HIS A 190 -35.64 12.85 38.61
N LEU A 191 -35.20 12.25 37.51
CA LEU A 191 -35.61 12.46 36.10
C LEU A 191 -34.41 12.05 35.24
N ASN A 192 -34.28 10.74 34.99
CA ASN A 192 -33.57 10.17 33.84
C ASN A 192 -33.75 8.65 33.71
N ASP A 193 -34.47 8.00 34.65
CA ASP A 193 -34.83 6.57 34.60
C ASP A 193 -35.94 6.23 33.56
N ILE A 194 -36.13 7.06 32.53
CA ILE A 194 -37.10 6.80 31.44
C ILE A 194 -36.41 6.71 30.07
N SER A 195 -35.15 7.13 29.92
CA SER A 195 -34.51 7.16 28.58
C SER A 195 -33.67 5.91 28.23
N ILE A 196 -33.29 5.08 29.22
CA ILE A 196 -32.33 3.98 28.98
C ILE A 196 -33.00 2.61 28.81
N LYS A 197 -34.30 2.47 29.14
CA LYS A 197 -35.04 1.21 28.94
C LYS A 197 -35.63 1.02 27.53
N VAL A 198 -35.55 2.01 26.63
CA VAL A 198 -36.10 1.89 25.26
C VAL A 198 -35.07 1.43 24.23
N THR A 199 -33.76 1.51 24.50
CA THR A 199 -32.74 1.14 23.51
C THR A 199 -32.24 -0.31 23.61
N VAL A 200 -32.44 -0.98 24.76
CA VAL A 200 -31.90 -2.34 24.98
C VAL A 200 -32.81 -3.46 24.42
N LEU A 201 -34.04 -3.14 24.01
CA LEU A 201 -34.97 -4.11 23.40
C LEU A 201 -34.98 -4.15 21.86
N GLN A 202 -34.23 -3.27 21.17
CA GLN A 202 -34.26 -3.20 19.70
C GLN A 202 -33.05 -3.82 18.97
N VAL A 203 -32.05 -4.33 19.71
CA VAL A 203 -30.82 -4.91 19.11
C VAL A 203 -30.80 -6.44 19.16
N ARG A 204 -31.78 -7.09 19.81
CA ARG A 204 -31.82 -8.56 19.94
C ARG A 204 -32.82 -9.28 19.02
N ALA A 205 -33.38 -8.59 18.02
CA ALA A 205 -34.36 -9.13 17.08
C ALA A 205 -34.06 -8.82 15.60
N ARG A 206 -32.80 -8.96 15.16
CA ARG A 206 -32.41 -8.97 13.73
C ARG A 206 -31.29 -9.97 13.43
N ASN A 207 -31.43 -11.20 13.91
CA ASN A 207 -30.52 -12.30 13.56
C ASN A 207 -31.23 -13.66 13.50
N VAL A 208 -32.51 -13.66 13.11
CA VAL A 208 -33.24 -14.87 12.71
C VAL A 208 -34.26 -14.46 11.65
N GLU A 209 -33.85 -14.41 10.38
CA GLU A 209 -34.69 -14.55 9.17
C GLU A 209 -33.85 -14.22 7.94
N GLU A 210 -33.06 -15.19 7.45
CA GLU A 210 -32.68 -15.30 6.04
C GLU A 210 -32.11 -16.71 5.80
N THR A 211 -32.99 -17.71 5.86
CA THR A 211 -32.83 -19.01 5.20
C THR A 211 -34.18 -19.44 4.66
N ASN A 212 -34.44 -19.05 3.41
CA ASN A 212 -34.98 -19.93 2.38
C ASN A 212 -34.69 -19.32 1.01
#